data_AF-A0A8T5E5X6-F1
#
_entry.id   AF-A0A8T5E5X6-F1
#
_cell.length_a   1.000
_cell.length_b   1.000
_cell.length_c   1.000
_cell.angle_alpha   90.00
_cell.angle_beta   90.00
_cell.angle_gamma   90.00
#
_symmetry.space_group_name_H-M   'P 1'
#
loop_
_entity.id
_entity.type
_entity.pdbx_description
1 polymer ?
#
loop_
_entity_poly.entity_id
_entity_poly.type
_entity_poly.pdbx_seq_one_letter_code
_entity_poly.pdbx_strand_id
1 'polypeptide(L)'
;MVEQITTGSIAPYFEQFFEQIKSVHPKIDTELLIRVMLFEINLKKYVGPDIPHVHLDVTYEKGVDLHIKQEEARDKFPIEISTNKWGDGVIFSGLMGIRHIEKVCA
;
A
#
# COMPACT_ATOMS: atom_id res chain seq x y z
N MET A 1 -34.16 -32.98 9.45
CA MET A 1 -33.30 -31.78 9.37
C MET A 1 -32.04 -32.20 8.63
N VAL A 2 -31.78 -31.61 7.49
CA VAL A 2 -30.57 -31.90 6.69
C VAL A 2 -29.50 -30.93 7.18
N GLU A 3 -28.47 -31.43 7.86
CA GLU A 3 -27.30 -30.64 8.20
C GLU A 3 -26.58 -30.25 6.90
N GLN A 4 -26.65 -28.98 6.54
CA GLN A 4 -25.76 -28.41 5.53
C GLN A 4 -24.37 -28.31 6.14
N ILE A 5 -23.53 -29.30 5.84
CA ILE A 5 -22.10 -29.23 6.07
C ILE A 5 -21.54 -28.25 5.03
N THR A 6 -21.51 -26.96 5.35
CA THR A 6 -20.64 -26.04 4.64
C THR A 6 -19.21 -26.43 5.01
N THR A 7 -18.46 -27.02 4.08
CA THR A 7 -17.00 -27.05 4.14
C THR A 7 -16.54 -25.59 4.17
N GLY A 8 -16.37 -25.06 5.38
CA GLY A 8 -16.18 -23.63 5.67
C GLY A 8 -14.82 -23.11 5.26
N SER A 9 -14.46 -23.25 3.98
CA SER A 9 -13.26 -22.67 3.42
C SER A 9 -13.48 -21.17 3.23
N ILE A 10 -12.57 -20.37 3.79
CA ILE A 10 -12.57 -18.91 3.59
C ILE A 10 -12.01 -18.51 2.21
N ALA A 11 -11.39 -19.46 1.49
CA ALA A 11 -10.69 -19.23 0.23
C ALA A 11 -11.53 -18.46 -0.81
N PRO A 12 -12.78 -18.83 -1.13
CA PRO A 12 -13.57 -18.11 -2.13
C PRO A 12 -13.86 -16.65 -1.74
N TYR A 13 -14.04 -16.37 -0.44
CA TYR A 13 -14.23 -15.01 0.05
C TYR A 13 -12.95 -14.20 0.00
N PHE A 14 -11.81 -14.83 0.30
CA PHE A 14 -10.50 -14.19 0.17
C PHE A 14 -10.18 -13.87 -1.30
N GLU A 15 -10.42 -14.81 -2.21
CA GLU A 15 -10.24 -14.58 -3.65
C GLU A 15 -11.12 -13.43 -4.14
N GLN A 16 -12.40 -13.41 -3.76
CA GLN A 16 -13.30 -12.31 -4.12
C GLN A 16 -12.80 -10.96 -3.58
N PHE A 17 -12.37 -10.92 -2.32
CA PHE A 17 -11.78 -9.71 -1.71
C PHE A 17 -10.50 -9.27 -2.43
N PHE A 18 -9.62 -10.21 -2.76
CA PHE A 18 -8.36 -9.95 -3.46
C PHE A 18 -8.61 -9.37 -4.85
N GLU A 19 -9.56 -9.93 -5.60
CA GLU A 19 -9.95 -9.41 -6.92
C GLU A 19 -10.63 -8.04 -6.83
N GLN A 20 -11.41 -7.77 -5.78
CA GLN A 20 -11.97 -6.44 -5.53
C GLN A 20 -10.86 -5.41 -5.28
N ILE A 21 -9.84 -5.73 -4.48
CA ILE A 21 -8.73 -4.81 -4.24
C ILE A 21 -7.99 -4.51 -5.54
N LYS A 22 -7.65 -5.53 -6.34
CA LYS A 22 -7.02 -5.32 -7.65
C LYS A 22 -7.83 -4.37 -8.53
N SER A 23 -9.16 -4.53 -8.53
CA SER A 23 -10.04 -3.69 -9.33
C SER A 23 -10.06 -2.23 -8.85
N VAL A 24 -9.99 -1.99 -7.55
CA VAL A 24 -10.05 -0.63 -6.99
C VAL A 24 -8.69 0.07 -7.04
N HIS A 25 -7.60 -0.68 -6.84
CA HIS A 25 -6.22 -0.16 -6.81
C HIS A 25 -5.34 -0.87 -7.87
N PRO A 26 -5.63 -0.72 -9.17
CA PRO A 26 -4.96 -1.47 -10.23
C PRO A 26 -3.46 -1.15 -10.38
N LYS A 27 -3.00 -0.03 -9.80
CA LYS A 27 -1.60 0.42 -9.82
C LYS A 27 -0.79 -0.02 -8.60
N ILE A 28 -1.42 -0.61 -7.59
CA ILE A 28 -0.78 -1.00 -6.33
C ILE A 28 -0.67 -2.51 -6.28
N ASP A 29 0.49 -3.03 -5.85
CA ASP A 29 0.62 -4.43 -5.53
C ASP A 29 -0.38 -4.81 -4.42
N THR A 30 -1.32 -5.69 -4.77
CA THR A 30 -2.41 -6.09 -3.88
C THR A 30 -1.91 -6.83 -2.64
N GLU A 31 -0.86 -7.63 -2.77
CA GLU A 31 -0.28 -8.35 -1.66
C GLU A 31 0.40 -7.37 -0.69
N LEU A 32 1.13 -6.38 -1.21
CA LEU A 32 1.71 -5.30 -0.42
C LEU A 32 0.62 -4.53 0.35
N LEU A 33 -0.48 -4.17 -0.34
CA LEU A 33 -1.60 -3.45 0.28
C LEU A 33 -2.19 -4.24 1.46
N ILE A 34 -2.44 -5.54 1.27
CA ILE A 34 -2.98 -6.42 2.32
C ILE A 34 -1.99 -6.57 3.49
N ARG A 35 -0.69 -6.72 3.20
CA ARG A 35 0.35 -6.78 4.25
C ARG A 35 0.36 -5.51 5.09
N VAL A 36 0.24 -4.32 4.48
CA VAL A 36 0.15 -3.05 5.20
C VAL A 36 -1.14 -2.97 6.02
N MET A 37 -2.30 -3.37 5.47
CA MET A 37 -3.56 -3.42 6.23
C MET A 37 -3.44 -4.30 7.48
N LEU A 38 -2.90 -5.52 7.33
CA LEU A 38 -2.71 -6.45 8.44
C LEU A 38 -1.73 -5.91 9.47
N PHE A 39 -0.63 -5.28 9.01
CA PHE A 39 0.35 -4.67 9.89
C PHE A 39 -0.25 -3.48 10.65
N GLU A 40 -1.07 -2.65 10.01
CA GLU A 40 -1.79 -1.54 10.63
C GLU A 40 -2.79 -2.03 11.70
N ILE A 41 -3.53 -3.11 11.42
CA ILE A 41 -4.43 -3.74 12.40
C ILE A 41 -3.65 -4.29 13.60
N ASN A 42 -2.54 -5.00 13.34
CA ASN A 42 -1.72 -5.58 14.38
C ASN A 42 -1.06 -4.49 15.25
N LEU A 43 -0.51 -3.43 14.65
CA LEU A 43 0.06 -2.31 15.39
C LEU A 43 -0.98 -1.64 16.29
N LYS A 44 -2.17 -1.32 15.76
CA LYS A 44 -3.27 -0.75 16.57
C LYS A 44 -3.65 -1.62 17.76
N LYS A 45 -3.57 -2.94 17.60
CA LYS A 45 -3.91 -3.90 18.65
C LYS A 45 -2.80 -4.10 19.68
N TYR A 46 -1.53 -4.06 19.28
CA TYR A 46 -0.39 -4.46 20.12
C TYR A 46 0.51 -3.31 20.60
N VAL A 47 0.63 -2.23 19.82
CA VAL A 47 1.58 -1.13 20.07
C VAL A 47 0.87 0.17 20.42
N GLY A 48 -0.41 0.31 20.05
CA GLY A 48 -1.20 1.52 20.25
C GLY A 48 -1.42 2.27 18.92
N PRO A 49 -1.85 3.54 18.94
CA PRO A 49 -2.27 4.28 17.75
C PRO A 49 -1.14 4.66 16.78
N ASP A 50 0.08 4.18 17.00
CA ASP A 50 1.24 4.54 16.20
C ASP A 50 1.16 3.94 14.78
N ILE A 51 1.45 4.80 13.80
CA ILE A 51 1.36 4.50 12.37
C ILE A 51 2.62 3.71 11.95
N PRO A 52 2.53 2.67 11.09
CA PRO A 52 3.71 1.93 10.64
C PRO A 52 4.71 2.78 9.85
N HIS A 53 6.00 2.54 10.06
CA HIS A 53 7.03 3.06 9.17
C HIS A 53 7.07 2.22 7.88
N VAL A 54 6.79 2.84 6.74
CA VAL A 54 6.73 2.19 5.42
C VAL A 54 7.80 2.79 4.53
N HIS A 55 8.37 1.93 3.68
CA HIS A 55 9.28 2.31 2.60
C HIS A 55 8.67 1.87 1.28
N LEU A 56 8.32 2.83 0.43
CA LEU A 56 7.62 2.59 -0.84
C LEU A 56 8.49 3.09 -1.99
N ASP A 57 8.94 2.17 -2.83
CA ASP A 57 9.58 2.46 -4.11
C ASP A 57 8.51 2.67 -5.19
N VAL A 58 8.44 3.88 -5.76
CA VAL A 58 7.52 4.20 -6.86
C VAL A 58 8.33 4.43 -8.13
N THR A 59 8.22 3.49 -9.07
CA THR A 59 8.82 3.60 -10.40
C THR A 59 7.91 4.40 -11.32
N TYR A 60 8.50 5.30 -12.10
CA TYR A 60 7.77 6.11 -13.08
C TYR A 60 8.09 5.66 -14.51
N GLU A 61 7.17 5.97 -15.43
CA GLU A 61 7.41 5.76 -16.86
C GLU A 61 8.57 6.62 -17.36
N LYS A 62 9.25 6.13 -18.40
CA LYS A 62 10.40 6.81 -18.98
C LYS A 62 9.99 8.16 -19.57
N GLY A 63 10.73 9.22 -19.21
CA GLY A 63 10.48 10.59 -19.65
C GLY A 63 9.76 11.46 -18.62
N VAL A 64 9.38 10.90 -17.47
CA VAL A 64 8.92 11.68 -16.31
C VAL A 64 10.11 12.35 -15.62
N ASP A 65 10.00 13.65 -15.35
CA ASP A 65 10.97 14.37 -14.54
C ASP A 65 10.80 14.00 -13.05
N LEU A 66 11.74 13.20 -12.54
CA LEU A 66 11.72 12.74 -11.15
C LEU A 66 11.96 13.87 -10.15
N HIS A 67 12.64 14.95 -10.55
CA HIS A 67 12.86 16.08 -9.65
C HIS A 67 11.54 16.80 -9.37
N ILE A 68 10.74 17.04 -10.41
CA ILE A 68 9.40 17.62 -10.25
C ILE A 68 8.53 16.72 -9.37
N LYS A 69 8.58 15.39 -9.55
CA LYS A 69 7.82 14.45 -8.72
C LYS A 69 8.26 14.45 -7.26
N GLN A 70 9.54 14.68 -6.98
CA GLN A 70 10.03 14.82 -5.61
C GLN A 70 9.52 16.09 -4.95
N GLU A 71 9.56 17.23 -5.63
CA GLU A 71 9.03 18.49 -5.09
C GLU A 71 7.52 18.42 -4.87
N GLU A 72 6.76 17.88 -5.84
CA GLU A 72 5.32 17.63 -5.68
C GLU A 72 5.02 16.73 -4.48
N ALA A 73 5.85 15.70 -4.25
CA ALA A 73 5.70 14.80 -3.14
C ALA A 73 6.05 15.47 -1.79
N ARG A 74 7.11 16.28 -1.75
CA ARG A 74 7.57 17.01 -0.55
C ARG A 74 6.53 18.02 -0.09
N ASP A 75 5.84 18.66 -1.02
CA ASP A 75 4.75 19.59 -0.74
C ASP A 75 3.48 18.88 -0.23
N LYS A 76 3.22 17.66 -0.71
CA LYS A 76 1.97 16.94 -0.41
C LYS A 76 2.04 16.06 0.83
N PHE A 77 3.20 15.53 1.16
CA PHE A 77 3.34 14.50 2.19
C PHE A 77 4.44 14.87 3.19
N PRO A 78 4.15 14.85 4.51
CA PRO A 78 5.14 15.14 5.54
C PRO A 78 6.02 13.90 5.84
N ILE A 79 6.68 13.36 4.82
CA ILE A 79 7.52 12.15 4.89
C ILE A 79 8.84 12.35 4.14
N GLU A 80 9.82 11.49 4.39
CA GLU A 80 11.10 11.54 3.72
C GLU A 80 10.97 11.04 2.27
N ILE A 81 11.52 11.82 1.34
CA ILE A 81 11.46 11.55 -0.09
C ILE A 81 12.88 11.56 -0.66
N SER A 82 13.25 10.48 -1.35
CA SER A 82 14.56 10.34 -2.00
C SER A 82 14.42 9.73 -3.40
N THR A 83 15.50 9.81 -4.20
CA THR A 83 15.56 9.12 -5.49
C THR A 83 16.14 7.73 -5.27
N ASN A 84 15.64 6.73 -5.98
CA ASN A 84 16.28 5.43 -5.95
C ASN A 84 17.67 5.48 -6.61
N LYS A 85 18.51 4.47 -6.33
CA LYS A 85 19.90 4.42 -6.84
C LYS A 85 20.01 4.25 -8.36
N TRP A 86 18.92 3.90 -9.03
CA TRP A 86 18.87 3.66 -10.47
C TRP A 86 18.38 4.88 -11.27
N GLY A 87 17.86 5.91 -10.58
CA GLY A 87 17.39 7.14 -11.21
C GLY A 87 16.09 6.98 -12.00
N ASP A 88 15.30 5.94 -11.71
CA ASP A 88 14.02 5.64 -12.38
C ASP A 88 12.81 5.63 -11.42
N GLY A 89 13.04 5.96 -10.14
CA GLY A 89 11.98 5.95 -9.13
C GLY A 89 12.20 6.93 -7.98
N VAL A 90 11.09 7.23 -7.30
CA VAL A 90 11.06 8.03 -6.07
C VAL A 90 10.71 7.10 -4.90
N ILE A 91 11.48 7.21 -3.84
CA ILE A 91 11.31 6.48 -2.59
C ILE A 91 10.56 7.38 -1.62
N PHE A 92 9.48 6.85 -1.04
CA PHE A 92 8.73 7.46 0.05
C PHE A 92 8.99 6.66 1.33
N SER A 93 9.52 7.32 2.35
CA SER A 93 9.95 6.67 3.61
C SER A 93 9.41 7.45 4.82
N GLY A 94 8.66 6.78 5.69
CA GLY A 94 8.13 7.42 6.89
C GLY A 94 6.91 6.71 7.46
N LEU A 95 6.29 7.30 8.48
CA LEU A 95 5.07 6.76 9.08
C LEU A 95 3.89 6.93 8.11
N MET A 96 3.40 5.83 7.54
CA MET A 96 2.33 5.82 6.54
C MET A 96 1.33 4.69 6.78
N GLY A 97 0.07 5.04 7.06
CA GLY A 97 -1.06 4.12 6.97
C GLY A 97 -1.53 3.93 5.53
N ILE A 98 -2.47 3.00 5.30
CA ILE A 98 -2.91 2.65 3.95
C ILE A 98 -3.41 3.83 3.11
N ARG A 99 -4.12 4.79 3.73
CA ARG A 99 -4.64 5.98 3.05
C ARG A 99 -3.54 6.87 2.46
N HIS A 100 -2.34 6.86 3.02
CA HIS A 100 -1.22 7.62 2.47
C HIS A 100 -0.66 6.92 1.24
N ILE A 101 -0.52 5.58 1.31
CA ILE A 101 -0.06 4.76 0.17
C ILE A 101 -1.02 4.90 -1.01
N GLU A 102 -2.33 4.82 -0.77
CA GLU A 102 -3.34 5.02 -1.81
C GLU A 102 -3.21 6.38 -2.52
N LYS A 103 -2.93 7.46 -1.76
CA LYS A 103 -2.75 8.80 -2.33
C LYS A 103 -1.45 8.93 -3.12
N VAL A 104 -0.39 8.25 -2.69
CA VAL A 104 0.91 8.27 -3.38
C VAL A 104 0.82 7.50 -4.71
N CYS A 105 0.06 6.40 -4.76
CA CYS A 105 -0.03 5.52 -5.92
C CYS A 105 -1.22 5.76 -6.87
N ALA A 106 -2.11 6.72 -6.58
CA ALA A 106 -3.23 7.09 -7.44
C ALA A 106 -2.76 7.80 -8.72
#